data_AF-A0A0T6AWY6-F1
#
_entry.id   AF-A0A0T6AWY6-F1
#
_cell.length_a   1.000
_cell.length_b   1.000
_cell.length_c   1.000
_cell.angle_alpha   90.00
_cell.angle_beta   90.00
_cell.angle_gamma   90.00
#
_symmetry.space_group_name_H-M   'P 1'
#
loop_
_entity.id
_entity.type
_entity.pdbx_description
1 polymer ?
#
loop_
_entity_poly.entity_id
_entity_poly.type
_entity_poly.pdbx_seq_one_letter_code
_entity_poly.pdbx_strand_id
1 'polypeptide(L)'
;MPSYQIEAVKGLTAKDMKSISSYVSSIRYMRKMVPLVIYNIVYNRVDFDKELFADNVVCNIPFKTFKSKIKNHILADIFFWCKGAADAIEKKCLSELYLIFKDKNNSENPVVENYKFTFSYESKPEPTWLPKQKDVVTITKQMFESIESLGKFSKMDKEIGIVMETAFFDDTPETYVPPYFKHAVDEPLIIQLSLKDDYNTVGYLRTGYHKMKCAVRGAKIFEESAVNVTIDDDDDDVEIIEDESPEKLNEIGTEIMDVITNDEEICNEEVISHNSKDDRVELSINEYKCPCDRNSRIEYTDYVKCSSCFKYQHLVCAGCMKASSVSTSYICCYCHTDDMVSFDKMLREYEPKNWKMVCFVRLFLYHCYTFKVWPLDLLQTLETRIRKAVVKWIKTKGLLNFDSKNLL
;
A
#
# COMPACT_ATOMS: atom_id res chain seq x y z
N MET A 1 -24.32 -5.89 11.09
CA MET A 1 -23.40 -5.63 9.96
C MET A 1 -22.01 -6.14 10.34
N PRO A 2 -21.36 -6.97 9.51
CA PRO A 2 -20.02 -7.48 9.82
C PRO A 2 -19.00 -6.34 9.80
N SER A 3 -18.13 -6.29 10.81
CA SER A 3 -17.00 -5.37 10.88
C SER A 3 -15.80 -5.95 10.14
N TYR A 4 -15.18 -5.21 9.23
CA TYR A 4 -13.93 -5.62 8.58
C TYR A 4 -12.78 -5.45 9.56
N GLN A 5 -12.10 -6.55 9.94
CA GLN A 5 -10.85 -6.47 10.68
C GLN A 5 -9.73 -6.05 9.74
N ILE A 6 -9.53 -4.74 9.66
CA ILE A 6 -8.41 -4.14 8.97
C ILE A 6 -7.31 -3.92 10.00
N GLU A 7 -6.12 -4.48 9.75
CA GLU A 7 -4.90 -4.07 10.45
C GLU A 7 -4.70 -2.57 10.21
N ALA A 8 -4.50 -1.82 11.29
CA ALA A 8 -4.19 -0.40 11.17
C ALA A 8 -2.98 -0.24 10.24
N VAL A 9 -3.09 0.63 9.22
CA VAL A 9 -1.91 1.03 8.44
C VAL A 9 -0.91 1.56 9.46
N LYS A 10 0.27 0.92 9.57
CA LYS A 10 1.37 1.48 10.35
C LYS A 10 1.65 2.86 9.76
N GLY A 11 1.31 3.90 10.53
CA GLY A 11 1.42 5.28 10.09
C GLY A 11 2.84 5.66 9.69
N LEU A 12 3.00 6.87 9.19
CA LEU A 12 4.29 7.44 8.88
C LEU A 12 5.09 7.64 10.18
N THR A 13 6.33 7.16 10.22
CA THR A 13 7.23 7.32 11.38
C THR A 13 8.32 8.34 11.11
N ALA A 14 8.91 8.91 12.16
CA ALA A 14 10.04 9.82 12.00
C ALA A 14 11.23 9.17 11.26
N LYS A 15 11.39 7.84 11.40
CA LYS A 15 12.42 7.08 10.67
C LYS A 15 12.12 7.04 9.17
N ASP A 16 10.86 6.89 8.77
CA ASP A 16 10.48 6.91 7.35
C ASP A 16 10.81 8.25 6.71
N MET A 17 10.60 9.36 7.44
CA MET A 17 10.91 10.72 6.98
C MET A 17 12.41 11.00 6.90
N LYS A 18 13.19 10.44 7.84
CA LYS A 18 14.65 10.63 7.91
C LYS A 18 15.41 9.69 6.98
N SER A 19 14.93 8.50 6.69
CA SER A 19 15.76 7.44 6.09
C SER A 19 15.68 7.30 4.56
N ILE A 20 15.12 8.27 3.82
CA ILE A 20 14.80 8.15 2.38
C ILE A 20 15.98 8.19 1.39
N SER A 21 17.22 8.04 1.84
CA SER A 21 18.42 8.20 1.00
C SER A 21 18.71 7.04 0.05
N SER A 22 17.99 5.92 0.15
CA SER A 22 18.17 4.76 -0.71
C SER A 22 16.90 4.44 -1.49
N TYR A 23 17.06 3.73 -2.59
CA TYR A 23 15.93 3.26 -3.40
C TYR A 23 14.87 2.53 -2.56
N VAL A 24 15.31 1.63 -1.68
CA VAL A 24 14.45 0.79 -0.83
C VAL A 24 13.68 1.61 0.21
N SER A 25 14.31 2.61 0.83
CA SER A 25 13.61 3.44 1.81
C SER A 25 12.69 4.46 1.13
N SER A 26 13.08 4.94 -0.05
CA SER A 26 12.28 5.80 -0.90
C SER A 26 10.98 5.10 -1.36
N ILE A 27 11.04 3.87 -1.87
CA ILE A 27 9.81 3.14 -2.26
C ILE A 27 8.92 2.81 -1.05
N ARG A 28 9.52 2.45 0.08
CA ARG A 28 8.79 2.22 1.34
C ARG A 28 8.04 3.46 1.80
N TYR A 29 8.66 4.63 1.67
CA TYR A 29 8.03 5.91 1.97
C TYR A 29 6.83 6.16 1.03
N MET A 30 6.99 5.97 -0.28
CA MET A 30 5.90 6.15 -1.25
C MET A 30 4.69 5.25 -0.97
N ARG A 31 4.93 3.98 -0.64
CA ARG A 31 3.88 3.01 -0.29
C ARG A 31 3.08 3.40 0.95
N LYS A 32 3.68 4.13 1.88
CA LYS A 32 2.99 4.66 3.05
C LYS A 32 2.26 5.96 2.72
N MET A 33 2.86 6.82 1.90
CA MET A 33 2.31 8.14 1.60
C MET A 33 1.04 8.09 0.76
N VAL A 34 0.97 7.24 -0.26
CA VAL A 34 -0.21 7.15 -1.14
C VAL A 34 -1.51 6.88 -0.36
N PRO A 35 -1.58 5.84 0.49
CA PRO A 35 -2.76 5.63 1.33
C PRO A 35 -3.07 6.81 2.24
N LEU A 36 -2.04 7.42 2.86
CA LEU A 36 -2.25 8.55 3.78
C LEU A 36 -2.82 9.77 3.07
N VAL A 37 -2.32 10.11 1.88
CA VAL A 37 -2.86 11.20 1.06
C VAL A 37 -4.33 10.93 0.70
N ILE A 38 -4.64 9.71 0.23
CA ILE A 38 -6.01 9.32 -0.12
C ILE A 38 -6.95 9.41 1.10
N TYR A 39 -6.53 8.92 2.27
CA TYR A 39 -7.37 8.97 3.47
C TYR A 39 -7.65 10.40 3.91
N ASN A 40 -6.68 11.30 3.78
CA ASN A 40 -6.85 12.70 4.15
C ASN A 40 -7.70 13.47 3.13
N ILE A 41 -7.63 13.11 1.84
CA ILE A 41 -8.58 13.62 0.83
C ILE A 41 -10.01 13.18 1.20
N VAL A 42 -10.22 11.89 1.45
CA VAL A 42 -11.54 11.33 1.79
C VAL A 42 -12.08 11.97 3.08
N TYR A 43 -11.24 12.17 4.09
CA TYR A 43 -11.62 12.85 5.33
C TYR A 43 -12.10 14.30 5.11
N ASN A 44 -11.40 15.05 4.27
CA ASN A 44 -11.70 16.46 4.03
C ASN A 44 -12.86 16.66 3.04
N ARG A 45 -13.09 15.71 2.12
CA ARG A 45 -14.06 15.87 1.03
C ARG A 45 -15.37 15.14 1.22
N VAL A 46 -15.43 14.08 2.03
CA VAL A 46 -16.66 13.31 2.24
C VAL A 46 -17.14 13.45 3.68
N ASP A 47 -18.45 13.57 3.86
CA ASP A 47 -19.09 13.72 5.18
C ASP A 47 -19.24 12.37 5.91
N PHE A 48 -18.11 11.69 6.11
CA PHE A 48 -18.04 10.50 6.96
C PHE A 48 -17.90 10.88 8.44
N ASP A 49 -18.42 10.01 9.32
CA ASP A 49 -18.33 10.18 10.77
C ASP A 49 -16.85 10.29 11.20
N LYS A 50 -16.52 11.36 11.93
CA LYS A 50 -15.15 11.62 12.42
C LYS A 50 -14.59 10.47 13.25
N GLU A 51 -15.45 9.71 13.91
CA GLU A 51 -15.07 8.55 14.72
C GLU A 51 -14.41 7.43 13.91
N LEU A 52 -14.60 7.39 12.60
CA LEU A 52 -13.99 6.40 11.70
C LEU A 52 -12.49 6.66 11.45
N PHE A 53 -12.00 7.85 11.84
CA PHE A 53 -10.64 8.30 11.61
C PHE A 53 -9.87 8.46 12.92
N ALA A 54 -8.58 8.13 12.91
CA ALA A 54 -7.64 8.38 13.99
C ALA A 54 -6.75 9.57 13.67
N ASP A 55 -6.49 10.38 14.69
CA ASP A 55 -5.52 11.47 14.66
C ASP A 55 -4.10 10.94 14.86
N ASN A 56 -3.19 11.39 14.00
CA ASN A 56 -1.78 11.03 14.07
C ASN A 56 -0.94 12.28 13.81
N VAL A 57 0.25 12.30 14.39
CA VAL A 57 1.24 13.37 14.18
C VAL A 57 2.61 12.73 14.00
N VAL A 58 3.34 13.17 12.97
CA VAL A 58 4.76 12.83 12.81
C VAL A 58 5.52 14.07 12.39
N CYS A 59 6.64 14.37 13.04
CA CYS A 59 7.44 15.57 12.73
C CYS A 59 6.60 16.87 12.68
N ASN A 60 5.62 17.02 13.59
CA ASN A 60 4.64 18.12 13.64
C ASN A 60 3.73 18.24 12.42
N ILE A 61 3.56 17.16 11.66
CA ILE A 61 2.63 17.07 10.54
C ILE A 61 1.42 16.25 10.99
N PRO A 62 0.25 16.87 11.18
CA PRO A 62 -0.97 16.16 11.50
C PRO A 62 -1.52 15.43 10.25
N PHE A 63 -2.04 14.23 10.44
CA PHE A 63 -2.74 13.49 9.39
C PHE A 63 -3.73 12.48 9.96
N LYS A 64 -4.70 12.09 9.15
CA LYS A 64 -5.71 11.08 9.48
C LYS A 64 -5.32 9.70 8.98
N THR A 65 -5.67 8.68 9.75
CA THR A 65 -5.72 7.27 9.31
C THR A 65 -7.09 6.69 9.63
N PHE A 66 -7.43 5.53 9.07
CA PHE A 66 -8.63 4.82 9.51
C PHE A 66 -8.39 4.15 10.86
N LYS A 67 -9.39 4.19 11.75
CA LYS A 67 -9.35 3.39 12.98
C LYS A 67 -9.39 1.90 12.66
N SER A 68 -8.82 1.11 13.56
CA SER A 68 -8.93 -0.36 13.50
C SER A 68 -10.40 -0.78 13.49
N LYS A 69 -10.73 -1.86 12.76
CA LYS A 69 -12.08 -2.43 12.65
C LYS A 69 -13.10 -1.51 11.95
N ILE A 70 -12.83 -1.17 10.71
CA ILE A 70 -13.73 -0.37 9.87
C ILE A 70 -15.03 -1.14 9.64
N LYS A 71 -16.17 -0.56 10.05
CA LYS A 71 -17.51 -1.10 9.75
C LYS A 71 -18.09 -0.54 8.44
N ASN A 72 -17.59 0.60 7.99
CA ASN A 72 -17.99 1.23 6.74
C ASN A 72 -17.34 0.50 5.56
N HIS A 73 -18.17 -0.03 4.65
CA HIS A 73 -17.70 -0.83 3.51
C HIS A 73 -16.92 0.02 2.49
N ILE A 74 -17.32 1.27 2.26
CA ILE A 74 -16.62 2.18 1.33
C ILE A 74 -15.20 2.45 1.81
N LEU A 75 -15.03 2.74 3.11
CA LEU A 75 -13.70 2.93 3.69
C LEU A 75 -12.87 1.64 3.70
N ALA A 76 -13.52 0.47 3.84
CA ALA A 76 -12.85 -0.82 3.71
C ALA A 76 -12.36 -1.06 2.27
N ASP A 77 -13.18 -0.75 1.27
CA ASP A 77 -12.80 -0.84 -0.15
C ASP A 77 -11.62 0.08 -0.46
N ILE A 78 -11.67 1.34 -0.03
CA ILE A 78 -10.56 2.29 -0.18
C ILE A 78 -9.28 1.76 0.46
N PHE A 79 -9.37 1.18 1.66
CA PHE A 79 -8.21 0.57 2.32
C PHE A 79 -7.60 -0.57 1.49
N PHE A 80 -8.42 -1.45 0.92
CA PHE A 80 -7.95 -2.57 0.10
C PHE A 80 -7.42 -2.10 -1.26
N TRP A 81 -8.04 -1.10 -1.90
CA TRP A 81 -7.50 -0.49 -3.12
C TRP A 81 -6.14 0.17 -2.87
N CYS A 82 -5.97 0.86 -1.73
CA CYS A 82 -4.68 1.39 -1.32
C CYS A 82 -3.61 0.30 -1.12
N LYS A 83 -3.99 -0.91 -0.69
CA LYS A 83 -3.06 -2.07 -0.67
C LYS A 83 -2.66 -2.51 -2.07
N GLY A 84 -3.61 -2.58 -3.00
CA GLY A 84 -3.34 -2.90 -4.41
C GLY A 84 -2.41 -1.86 -5.06
N ALA A 85 -2.67 -0.58 -4.84
CA ALA A 85 -1.81 0.50 -5.32
C ALA A 85 -0.39 0.40 -4.73
N ALA A 86 -0.25 0.07 -3.44
CA ALA A 86 1.05 -0.12 -2.80
C ALA A 86 1.84 -1.32 -3.39
N ASP A 87 1.17 -2.39 -3.82
CA ASP A 87 1.79 -3.50 -4.55
C ASP A 87 2.31 -3.06 -5.92
N ALA A 88 1.50 -2.29 -6.66
CA ALA A 88 1.89 -1.78 -7.98
C ALA A 88 3.06 -0.78 -7.90
N ILE A 89 3.08 0.06 -6.85
CA ILE A 89 4.20 0.94 -6.54
C ILE A 89 5.47 0.14 -6.25
N GLU A 90 5.40 -0.90 -5.40
CA GLU A 90 6.57 -1.76 -5.12
C GLU A 90 7.13 -2.40 -6.39
N LYS A 91 6.24 -2.79 -7.32
CA LYS A 91 6.59 -3.36 -8.63
C LYS A 91 6.98 -2.32 -9.67
N LYS A 92 6.90 -1.03 -9.34
CA LYS A 92 7.29 0.12 -10.19
C LYS A 92 6.47 0.23 -11.48
N CYS A 93 5.30 -0.36 -11.50
CA CYS A 93 4.47 -0.43 -12.71
C CYS A 93 3.35 0.60 -12.72
N LEU A 94 2.97 1.17 -11.57
CA LEU A 94 1.87 2.14 -11.49
C LEU A 94 2.31 3.49 -12.06
N SER A 95 1.75 3.92 -13.19
CA SER A 95 2.02 5.23 -13.81
C SER A 95 1.07 6.30 -13.30
N GLU A 96 -0.23 5.99 -13.26
CA GLU A 96 -1.27 6.88 -12.78
C GLU A 96 -2.29 6.17 -11.88
N LEU A 97 -2.85 6.91 -10.92
CA LEU A 97 -3.98 6.47 -10.10
C LEU A 97 -5.00 7.59 -10.04
N TYR A 98 -6.27 7.24 -10.19
CA TYR A 98 -7.38 8.17 -10.13
C TYR A 98 -8.31 7.78 -8.98
N LEU A 99 -8.56 8.71 -8.07
CA LEU A 99 -9.63 8.62 -7.08
C LEU A 99 -10.82 9.45 -7.59
N ILE A 100 -11.92 8.78 -7.93
CA ILE A 100 -13.05 9.37 -8.64
C ILE A 100 -14.29 9.35 -7.75
N PHE A 101 -14.89 10.52 -7.54
CA PHE A 101 -16.15 10.70 -6.82
C PHE A 101 -17.30 10.86 -7.81
N LYS A 102 -18.34 10.02 -7.66
CA LYS A 102 -19.47 9.92 -8.56
C LYS A 102 -20.79 10.21 -7.86
N ASP A 103 -21.59 11.12 -8.39
CA ASP A 103 -22.99 11.24 -8.02
C ASP A 103 -23.78 10.13 -8.72
N LYS A 104 -24.34 9.22 -7.92
CA LYS A 104 -25.14 8.09 -8.44
C LYS A 104 -26.47 8.55 -9.03
N ASN A 105 -26.92 9.77 -8.70
CA ASN A 105 -28.18 10.33 -9.16
C ASN A 105 -28.05 11.09 -10.49
N ASN A 106 -26.81 11.37 -10.93
CA ASN A 106 -26.55 12.05 -12.21
C ASN A 106 -25.97 11.05 -13.23
N SER A 107 -26.83 10.52 -14.10
CA SER A 107 -26.42 9.53 -15.10
C SER A 107 -25.66 10.10 -16.30
N GLU A 108 -25.83 11.39 -16.62
CA GLU A 108 -25.20 12.02 -17.80
C GLU A 108 -23.77 12.45 -17.53
N ASN A 109 -23.50 13.03 -16.36
CA ASN A 109 -22.15 13.38 -15.94
C ASN A 109 -21.97 12.99 -14.48
N PRO A 110 -21.69 11.70 -14.21
CA PRO A 110 -21.62 11.22 -12.84
C PRO A 110 -20.41 11.76 -12.09
N VAL A 111 -19.34 12.18 -12.77
CA VAL A 111 -18.08 12.57 -12.09
C VAL A 111 -18.21 13.97 -11.49
N VAL A 112 -18.24 14.04 -10.16
CA VAL A 112 -18.31 15.29 -9.39
C VAL A 112 -16.92 15.89 -9.20
N GLU A 113 -15.98 15.03 -8.81
CA GLU A 113 -14.62 15.39 -8.43
C GLU A 113 -13.69 14.20 -8.65
N ASN A 114 -12.44 14.45 -9.04
CA ASN A 114 -11.44 13.40 -9.13
C ASN A 114 -10.04 13.92 -8.82
N TYR A 115 -9.22 13.02 -8.29
CA TYR A 115 -7.82 13.27 -7.96
C TYR A 115 -6.95 12.37 -8.81
N LYS A 116 -6.06 12.99 -9.58
CA LYS A 116 -5.05 12.34 -10.41
C LYS A 116 -3.73 12.28 -9.64
N PHE A 117 -3.20 11.08 -9.50
CA PHE A 117 -1.89 10.80 -8.96
C PHE A 117 -0.99 10.32 -10.10
N THR A 118 0.12 11.02 -10.35
CA THR A 118 1.09 10.63 -11.39
C THR A 118 2.40 10.25 -10.73
N PHE A 119 2.95 9.11 -11.10
CA PHE A 119 4.14 8.52 -10.49
C PHE A 119 5.33 8.49 -11.45
N SER A 120 6.53 8.60 -10.89
CA SER A 120 7.79 8.43 -11.64
C SER A 120 8.80 7.68 -10.79
N TYR A 121 9.55 6.77 -11.40
CA TYR A 121 10.48 5.84 -10.73
C TYR A 121 11.83 5.88 -11.42
N GLU A 122 12.88 6.15 -10.66
CA GLU A 122 14.25 6.23 -11.16
C GLU A 122 15.11 5.14 -10.54
N SER A 123 15.86 4.46 -11.39
CA SER A 123 16.77 3.38 -10.96
C SER A 123 18.03 3.93 -10.27
N LYS A 124 18.36 5.20 -10.54
CA LYS A 124 19.46 5.94 -9.93
C LYS A 124 18.89 7.19 -9.25
N PRO A 125 19.56 7.73 -8.21
CA PRO A 125 19.11 8.98 -7.63
C PRO A 125 19.21 10.08 -8.68
N GLU A 126 18.08 10.70 -9.00
CA GLU A 126 18.02 11.78 -9.96
C GLU A 126 18.44 13.09 -9.27
N PRO A 127 19.53 13.76 -9.70
CA PRO A 127 20.08 14.92 -8.99
C PRO A 127 19.07 16.04 -8.80
N THR A 128 18.19 16.25 -9.78
CA THR A 128 17.12 17.25 -9.72
C THR A 128 16.00 16.89 -8.72
N TRP A 129 15.96 15.64 -8.26
CA TRP A 129 14.93 15.11 -7.36
C TRP A 129 15.43 14.91 -5.94
N LEU A 130 16.75 14.94 -5.72
CA LEU A 130 17.40 14.75 -4.42
C LEU A 130 17.00 15.89 -3.46
N PRO A 131 16.02 15.68 -2.58
CA PRO A 131 15.68 16.67 -1.60
C PRO A 131 16.76 16.58 -0.51
N LYS A 132 17.18 17.70 0.08
CA LYS A 132 17.83 17.62 1.39
C LYS A 132 16.84 16.93 2.35
N GLN A 133 17.33 16.19 3.33
CA GLN A 133 16.47 15.44 4.26
C GLN A 133 15.40 16.34 4.95
N LYS A 134 15.72 17.62 5.19
CA LYS A 134 14.77 18.63 5.69
C LYS A 134 13.64 18.92 4.70
N ASP A 135 13.91 18.86 3.41
CA ASP A 135 12.95 19.19 2.34
C ASP A 135 11.83 18.17 2.28
N VAL A 136 12.05 16.91 2.63
CA VAL A 136 10.97 15.90 2.63
C VAL A 136 9.98 16.11 3.74
N VAL A 137 10.41 16.57 4.92
CA VAL A 137 9.49 17.00 5.97
C VAL A 137 8.66 18.19 5.48
N THR A 138 9.31 19.21 4.89
CA THR A 138 8.63 20.39 4.36
C THR A 138 7.62 20.05 3.26
N ILE A 139 8.03 19.27 2.27
CA ILE A 139 7.19 18.88 1.13
C ILE A 139 6.01 18.00 1.60
N THR A 140 6.25 17.09 2.54
CA THR A 140 5.17 16.28 3.15
C THR A 140 4.19 17.17 3.90
N LYS A 141 4.70 18.16 4.66
CA LYS A 141 3.87 19.10 5.39
C LYS A 141 2.99 19.91 4.44
N GLN A 142 3.58 20.49 3.40
CA GLN A 142 2.87 21.23 2.35
C GLN A 142 1.78 20.38 1.70
N MET A 143 2.05 19.10 1.40
CA MET A 143 1.06 18.19 0.85
C MET A 143 -0.17 18.04 1.78
N PHE A 144 0.04 17.81 3.08
CA PHE A 144 -1.07 17.67 4.01
C PHE A 144 -1.80 18.98 4.30
N GLU A 145 -1.09 20.11 4.36
CA GLU A 145 -1.69 21.45 4.49
C GLU A 145 -2.56 21.80 3.27
N SER A 146 -2.10 21.50 2.06
CA SER A 146 -2.89 21.63 0.84
C SER A 146 -4.15 20.76 0.89
N ILE A 147 -4.03 19.51 1.33
CA ILE A 147 -5.20 18.61 1.45
C ILE A 147 -6.18 19.10 2.52
N GLU A 148 -5.70 19.60 3.65
CA GLU A 148 -6.53 20.20 4.69
C GLU A 148 -7.28 21.43 4.18
N SER A 149 -6.65 22.24 3.33
CA SER A 149 -7.30 23.41 2.70
C SER A 149 -8.50 23.02 1.83
N LEU A 150 -8.55 21.78 1.34
CA LEU A 150 -9.71 21.25 0.60
C LEU A 150 -10.97 21.11 1.48
N GLY A 151 -10.81 21.10 2.81
CA GLY A 151 -11.92 21.11 3.75
C GLY A 151 -12.70 22.44 3.79
N LYS A 152 -12.21 23.49 3.13
CA LYS A 152 -12.93 24.75 2.95
C LYS A 152 -14.11 24.62 1.98
N PHE A 153 -13.99 23.72 1.00
CA PHE A 153 -15.03 23.45 0.03
C PHE A 153 -16.14 22.59 0.64
N SER A 154 -17.38 22.78 0.18
CA SER A 154 -18.51 21.97 0.66
C SER A 154 -18.25 20.46 0.49
N LYS A 155 -18.47 19.69 1.57
CA LYS A 155 -18.30 18.24 1.56
C LYS A 155 -19.34 17.55 0.69
N MET A 156 -18.96 16.40 0.14
CA MET A 156 -19.84 15.46 -0.55
C MET A 156 -20.56 14.57 0.48
N ASP A 157 -21.77 14.16 0.13
CA ASP A 157 -22.54 13.22 0.95
C ASP A 157 -21.85 11.86 1.06
N LYS A 158 -22.04 11.16 2.18
CA LYS A 158 -21.49 9.82 2.42
C LYS A 158 -22.00 8.73 1.47
N GLU A 159 -23.09 8.98 0.74
CA GLU A 159 -23.65 8.09 -0.28
C GLU A 159 -22.95 8.21 -1.65
N ILE A 160 -22.06 9.19 -1.81
CA ILE A 160 -21.24 9.40 -3.02
C ILE A 160 -20.59 8.08 -3.45
N GLY A 161 -20.64 7.79 -4.76
CA GLY A 161 -19.86 6.69 -5.32
C GLY A 161 -18.38 7.04 -5.28
N ILE A 162 -17.54 6.11 -4.84
CA ILE A 162 -16.08 6.27 -4.90
C ILE A 162 -15.53 5.12 -5.74
N VAL A 163 -14.70 5.45 -6.72
CA VAL A 163 -14.03 4.48 -7.60
C VAL A 163 -12.54 4.81 -7.64
N MET A 164 -11.71 3.78 -7.66
CA MET A 164 -10.28 3.91 -7.91
C MET A 164 -9.93 3.22 -9.23
N GLU A 165 -9.31 3.96 -10.14
CA GLU A 165 -8.81 3.43 -11.41
C GLU A 165 -7.29 3.64 -11.49
N THR A 166 -6.59 2.74 -12.18
CA THR A 166 -5.13 2.78 -12.29
C THR A 166 -4.69 2.60 -13.73
N ALA A 167 -3.64 3.33 -14.11
CA ALA A 167 -2.89 3.12 -15.34
C ALA A 167 -1.49 2.63 -15.00
N PHE A 168 -0.90 1.87 -15.91
CA PHE A 168 0.43 1.28 -15.74
C PHE A 168 1.36 1.74 -16.87
N PHE A 169 2.66 1.61 -16.66
CA PHE A 169 3.65 1.85 -17.72
C PHE A 169 3.60 0.74 -18.79
N ASP A 170 4.04 1.07 -20.00
CA ASP A 170 4.00 0.18 -21.17
C ASP A 170 4.80 -1.12 -20.99
N ASP A 171 5.81 -1.13 -20.12
CA ASP A 171 6.62 -2.30 -19.78
C ASP A 171 5.96 -3.23 -18.76
N THR A 172 4.77 -2.88 -18.27
CA THR A 172 4.00 -3.69 -17.33
C THR A 172 3.38 -4.90 -18.04
N PRO A 173 3.57 -6.13 -17.53
CA PRO A 173 2.95 -7.30 -18.15
C PRO A 173 1.43 -7.18 -18.24
N GLU A 174 0.84 -7.46 -19.40
CA GLU A 174 -0.64 -7.39 -19.59
C GLU A 174 -1.43 -8.28 -18.61
N THR A 175 -0.80 -9.35 -18.14
CA THR A 175 -1.39 -10.27 -17.15
C THR A 175 -1.36 -9.74 -15.71
N TYR A 176 -0.65 -8.63 -15.45
CA TYR A 176 -0.56 -8.06 -14.13
C TYR A 176 -1.86 -7.32 -13.77
N VAL A 177 -2.44 -7.71 -12.63
CA VAL A 177 -3.55 -7.02 -12.00
C VAL A 177 -3.17 -6.83 -10.53
N PRO A 178 -3.12 -5.60 -10.02
CA PRO A 178 -2.86 -5.39 -8.60
C PRO A 178 -3.93 -6.08 -7.75
N PRO A 179 -3.57 -6.57 -6.54
CA PRO A 179 -4.56 -7.10 -5.60
C PRO A 179 -5.73 -6.14 -5.40
N TYR A 180 -6.95 -6.66 -5.33
CA TYR A 180 -8.19 -5.87 -5.15
C TYR A 180 -8.62 -5.02 -6.35
N PHE A 181 -7.89 -5.09 -7.46
CA PHE A 181 -8.30 -4.54 -8.75
C PHE A 181 -8.76 -5.65 -9.69
N LYS A 182 -9.40 -5.23 -10.77
CA LYS A 182 -9.81 -6.08 -11.89
C LYS A 182 -9.57 -5.30 -13.18
N HIS A 183 -9.40 -5.99 -14.29
CA HIS A 183 -9.42 -5.33 -15.59
C HIS A 183 -10.74 -4.57 -15.79
N ALA A 184 -10.65 -3.41 -16.43
CA ALA A 184 -11.83 -2.66 -16.85
C ALA A 184 -12.64 -3.52 -17.84
N VAL A 185 -13.93 -3.63 -17.60
CA VAL A 185 -14.86 -4.39 -18.47
C VAL A 185 -15.42 -3.49 -19.57
N ASP A 186 -15.59 -2.20 -19.25
CA ASP A 186 -16.05 -1.13 -20.13
C ASP A 186 -14.92 -0.11 -20.33
N GLU A 187 -15.13 0.88 -21.18
CA GLU A 187 -14.18 1.98 -21.35
C GLU A 187 -13.94 2.69 -19.99
N PRO A 188 -12.72 2.63 -19.45
CA PRO A 188 -12.45 3.16 -18.11
C PRO A 188 -12.47 4.69 -18.13
N LEU A 189 -12.99 5.29 -17.05
CA LEU A 189 -13.10 6.75 -16.95
C LEU A 189 -11.75 7.44 -16.98
N ILE A 190 -10.69 6.75 -16.57
CA ILE A 190 -9.32 7.24 -16.63
C ILE A 190 -8.95 7.75 -18.04
N ILE A 191 -9.44 7.11 -19.12
CA ILE A 191 -9.19 7.55 -20.49
C ILE A 191 -9.89 8.89 -20.76
N GLN A 192 -11.15 9.03 -20.34
CA GLN A 192 -11.91 10.27 -20.52
C GLN A 192 -11.36 11.42 -19.66
N LEU A 193 -10.80 11.09 -18.49
CA LEU A 193 -10.23 12.05 -17.56
C LEU A 193 -8.79 12.44 -17.93
N SER A 194 -8.01 11.54 -18.54
CA SER A 194 -6.64 11.82 -18.95
C SER A 194 -6.54 12.80 -20.12
N LEU A 195 -7.60 12.92 -20.92
CA LEU A 195 -7.71 13.88 -22.03
C LEU A 195 -7.97 15.32 -21.57
N LYS A 196 -8.09 15.56 -20.26
CA LYS A 196 -8.40 16.88 -19.71
C LYS A 196 -7.17 17.46 -19.02
N ASP A 197 -6.80 18.67 -19.40
CA ASP A 197 -5.60 19.34 -18.88
C ASP A 197 -5.90 20.34 -17.74
N ASP A 198 -7.17 20.54 -17.40
CA ASP A 198 -7.67 21.46 -16.37
C ASP A 198 -7.56 20.87 -14.95
N TYR A 199 -6.36 20.46 -14.52
CA TYR A 199 -6.13 19.96 -13.16
C TYR A 199 -5.38 20.98 -12.30
N ASN A 200 -5.93 21.29 -11.11
CA ASN A 200 -5.24 22.09 -10.11
C ASN A 200 -4.28 21.23 -9.29
N THR A 201 -3.04 21.66 -9.14
CA THR A 201 -2.06 20.89 -8.36
C THR A 201 -2.37 20.98 -6.87
N VAL A 202 -2.55 19.82 -6.22
CA VAL A 202 -2.70 19.72 -4.76
C VAL A 202 -1.32 19.71 -4.10
N GLY A 203 -0.38 18.97 -4.68
CA GLY A 203 0.99 18.92 -4.20
C GLY A 203 1.81 17.82 -4.87
N TYR A 204 3.06 17.70 -4.47
CA TYR A 204 3.95 16.65 -4.95
C TYR A 204 4.80 16.10 -3.79
N LEU A 205 5.28 14.87 -3.94
CA LEU A 205 6.27 14.24 -3.07
C LEU A 205 7.46 13.81 -3.92
N ARG A 206 8.67 13.94 -3.37
CA ARG A 206 9.90 13.48 -4.02
C ARG A 206 10.91 12.98 -3.00
N THR A 207 11.64 11.92 -3.34
CA THR A 207 12.60 11.25 -2.44
C THR A 207 13.93 10.88 -3.13
N GLY A 208 14.25 11.51 -4.26
CA GLY A 208 15.44 11.23 -5.07
C GLY A 208 15.29 10.10 -6.09
N TYR A 209 14.52 9.05 -5.75
CA TYR A 209 14.26 7.91 -6.65
C TYR A 209 12.81 7.85 -7.12
N HIS A 210 11.89 8.45 -6.37
CA HIS A 210 10.47 8.41 -6.68
C HIS A 210 9.86 9.80 -6.58
N LYS A 211 8.93 10.06 -7.49
CA LYS A 211 8.05 11.22 -7.48
C LYS A 211 6.60 10.79 -7.50
N MET A 212 5.76 11.59 -6.85
CA MET A 212 4.31 11.54 -7.00
C MET A 212 3.76 12.95 -7.05
N LYS A 213 3.01 13.29 -8.09
CA LYS A 213 2.20 14.51 -8.17
C LYS A 213 0.74 14.15 -7.88
N CYS A 214 0.06 14.95 -7.06
CA CYS A 214 -1.39 14.88 -6.87
C CYS A 214 -2.02 16.15 -7.42
N ALA A 215 -3.04 16.01 -8.25
CA ALA A 215 -3.81 17.11 -8.80
C ALA A 215 -5.30 16.79 -8.73
N VAL A 216 -6.15 17.82 -8.68
CA VAL A 216 -7.58 17.69 -8.49
C VAL A 216 -8.36 18.42 -9.58
N ARG A 217 -9.49 17.84 -9.96
CA ARG A 217 -10.48 18.44 -10.85
C ARG A 217 -11.88 18.14 -10.32
N GLY A 218 -12.66 19.17 -10.00
CA GLY A 218 -14.05 19.01 -9.54
C GLY A 218 -14.83 20.31 -9.64
N ALA A 219 -16.11 20.23 -10.05
CA ALA A 219 -16.93 21.40 -10.35
C ALA A 219 -16.97 22.41 -9.20
N LYS A 220 -17.15 21.92 -7.96
CA LYS A 220 -17.18 22.74 -6.75
C LYS A 220 -15.85 23.45 -6.45
N ILE A 221 -14.73 22.84 -6.79
CA ILE A 221 -13.41 23.45 -6.59
C ILE A 221 -13.26 24.61 -7.58
N PHE A 222 -13.64 24.41 -8.84
CA PHE A 222 -13.58 25.48 -9.85
C PHE A 222 -14.59 26.61 -9.59
N GLU A 223 -15.82 26.28 -9.22
CA GLU A 223 -16.87 27.26 -8.93
C GLU A 223 -16.51 28.14 -7.72
N GLU A 224 -16.05 27.55 -6.62
CA GLU A 224 -15.68 28.30 -5.41
C GLU A 224 -14.30 28.99 -5.54
N SER A 225 -13.39 28.49 -6.39
CA SER A 225 -12.14 29.19 -6.74
C SER A 225 -12.36 30.40 -7.65
N ALA A 226 -13.33 30.35 -8.57
CA ALA A 226 -13.67 31.49 -9.45
C ALA A 226 -14.28 32.68 -8.69
N VAL A 227 -14.79 32.47 -7.47
CA VAL A 227 -15.30 33.53 -6.59
C VAL A 227 -14.18 34.27 -5.84
N ASN A 228 -12.95 33.76 -5.88
CA ASN A 228 -11.77 34.40 -5.28
C ASN A 228 -10.68 34.69 -6.33
N VAL A 229 -10.97 35.55 -7.30
CA VAL A 229 -9.96 36.08 -8.23
C VAL A 229 -10.01 37.61 -8.28
N THR A 230 -9.10 38.23 -7.54
CA THR A 230 -8.18 39.23 -8.10
C THR A 230 -6.81 38.94 -7.51
N ILE A 231 -5.85 38.55 -8.35
CA ILE A 231 -4.44 38.98 -8.38
C ILE A 231 -3.77 38.19 -9.51
N ASP A 232 -3.44 38.94 -10.57
CA ASP A 232 -2.30 38.88 -11.49
C ASP A 232 -1.66 37.52 -11.80
N ASP A 233 -1.96 37.07 -13.03
CA ASP A 233 -1.12 36.19 -13.84
C ASP A 233 0.17 36.94 -14.20
N ASP A 234 1.33 36.36 -13.90
CA ASP A 234 2.61 36.50 -14.61
C ASP A 234 3.64 35.59 -13.93
N ASP A 235 3.97 34.45 -14.55
CA ASP A 235 5.31 34.24 -15.12
C ASP A 235 5.42 32.83 -15.72
N ASP A 236 5.61 32.84 -17.03
CA ASP A 236 5.93 31.74 -17.93
C ASP A 236 7.35 31.19 -17.70
N ASP A 237 7.52 29.94 -18.15
CA ASP A 237 8.71 29.38 -18.82
C ASP A 237 10.10 29.97 -18.51
N VAL A 238 10.91 29.19 -17.78
CA VAL A 238 12.37 29.38 -17.78
C VAL A 238 13.00 28.46 -18.81
N GLU A 239 13.29 29.04 -19.97
CA GLU A 239 14.19 28.49 -20.99
C GLU A 239 15.61 28.27 -20.45
N ILE A 240 16.22 27.20 -20.96
CA ILE A 240 17.62 26.82 -20.74
C ILE A 240 18.52 27.78 -21.51
N ILE A 241 19.44 28.46 -20.82
CA ILE A 241 20.57 29.12 -21.47
C ILE A 241 21.84 28.36 -21.09
N GLU A 242 22.49 27.83 -22.13
CA GLU A 242 23.85 27.30 -22.09
C GLU A 242 24.86 28.44 -21.91
N ASP A 243 25.93 28.11 -21.18
CA ASP A 243 27.33 28.35 -21.51
C ASP A 243 28.18 29.33 -20.66
N GLU A 244 29.45 28.91 -20.56
CA GLU A 244 30.69 29.62 -20.22
C GLU A 244 31.19 29.71 -18.75
N SER A 245 32.18 28.85 -18.49
CA SER A 245 33.29 28.97 -17.52
C SER A 245 34.16 30.21 -17.79
N PRO A 246 34.72 30.91 -16.78
CA PRO A 246 36.14 30.69 -16.43
C PRO A 246 36.55 30.88 -14.95
N GLU A 247 37.45 29.98 -14.52
CA GLU A 247 38.71 30.17 -13.76
C GLU A 247 38.90 31.27 -12.68
N LYS A 248 39.11 30.77 -11.44
CA LYS A 248 40.29 30.93 -10.52
C LYS A 248 40.72 32.28 -9.88
N LEU A 249 41.16 32.11 -8.60
CA LEU A 249 42.03 32.93 -7.70
C LEU A 249 41.29 34.07 -6.96
N ASN A 250 41.42 34.35 -5.66
CA ASN A 250 42.41 34.07 -4.60
C ASN A 250 41.71 34.16 -3.22
N GLU A 251 41.95 33.24 -2.28
CA GLU A 251 42.86 33.38 -1.11
C GLU A 251 42.66 34.61 -0.21
N ILE A 252 42.28 34.33 1.05
CA ILE A 252 42.71 34.84 2.38
C ILE A 252 41.80 34.06 3.36
N GLY A 253 42.21 33.31 4.39
CA GLY A 253 43.45 33.20 5.15
C GLY A 253 43.04 33.00 6.63
N THR A 254 43.19 31.76 7.14
CA THR A 254 43.53 31.35 8.54
C THR A 254 42.71 31.89 9.72
N GLU A 255 41.93 31.04 10.40
CA GLU A 255 42.24 30.32 11.67
C GLU A 255 41.90 31.11 12.95
N ILE A 256 41.04 30.53 13.81
CA ILE A 256 41.34 30.16 15.21
C ILE A 256 40.16 29.36 15.80
N MET A 257 40.54 28.31 16.51
CA MET A 257 39.78 27.31 17.26
C MET A 257 39.26 27.84 18.61
N ASP A 258 38.20 27.17 19.08
CA ASP A 258 37.96 26.72 20.47
C ASP A 258 37.13 27.54 21.49
N VAL A 259 35.97 26.93 21.84
CA VAL A 259 35.57 26.40 23.18
C VAL A 259 34.40 27.08 23.93
N ILE A 260 33.64 26.20 24.61
CA ILE A 260 32.58 26.34 25.64
C ILE A 260 31.13 26.20 25.09
N THR A 261 30.57 25.00 24.91
CA THR A 261 29.96 24.00 25.86
C THR A 261 28.50 24.25 26.26
N ASN A 262 27.73 23.14 26.32
CA ASN A 262 26.43 22.90 26.99
C ASN A 262 25.19 23.48 26.26
N ASP A 263 24.09 22.78 26.00
CA ASP A 263 23.40 21.76 26.80
C ASP A 263 22.84 20.58 25.95
N GLU A 264 23.08 19.37 26.45
CA GLU A 264 22.29 18.17 26.14
C GLU A 264 21.10 18.13 27.11
N GLU A 265 19.86 18.05 26.60
CA GLU A 265 18.75 17.51 27.39
C GLU A 265 18.31 16.15 26.83
N ILE A 266 18.71 15.15 27.60
CA ILE A 266 18.35 13.74 27.53
C ILE A 266 16.96 13.57 28.13
N CYS A 267 16.02 12.97 27.41
CA CYS A 267 14.81 12.40 27.99
C CYS A 267 15.00 10.89 28.16
N ASN A 268 15.42 10.47 29.36
CA ASN A 268 15.34 9.09 29.84
C ASN A 268 13.99 8.88 30.51
N GLU A 269 13.22 7.89 30.07
CA GLU A 269 12.34 7.12 30.95
C GLU A 269 12.48 5.63 30.61
N GLU A 270 13.05 4.88 31.55
CA GLU A 270 13.06 3.42 31.58
C GLU A 270 11.71 2.91 32.13
N VAL A 271 11.04 2.02 31.40
CA VAL A 271 10.17 0.99 32.00
C VAL A 271 10.27 -0.32 31.20
N ILE A 272 11.00 -1.27 31.77
CA ILE A 272 10.76 -2.73 31.87
C ILE A 272 10.51 -3.51 30.57
N SER A 273 11.54 -4.30 30.21
CA SER A 273 11.58 -5.32 29.16
C SER A 273 10.62 -6.49 29.39
N HIS A 274 9.86 -6.87 28.37
CA HIS A 274 9.51 -8.27 28.07
C HIS A 274 9.62 -8.53 26.56
N ASN A 275 10.35 -9.59 26.22
CA ASN A 275 10.79 -10.00 24.88
C ASN A 275 9.68 -10.09 23.83
N SER A 276 9.85 -9.37 22.72
CA SER A 276 9.47 -9.84 21.36
C SER A 276 10.23 -9.02 20.30
N LYS A 277 11.47 -9.42 20.01
CA LYS A 277 12.26 -8.85 18.92
C LYS A 277 11.75 -9.41 17.58
N ASP A 278 11.10 -8.56 16.81
CA ASP A 278 10.72 -8.77 15.41
C ASP A 278 11.88 -8.32 14.51
N ASP A 279 12.96 -9.13 14.47
CA ASP A 279 14.07 -8.96 13.53
C ASP A 279 13.64 -9.49 12.14
N ARG A 280 13.02 -8.64 11.32
CA ARG A 280 12.60 -9.02 9.95
C ARG A 280 13.72 -8.78 8.93
N VAL A 281 14.55 -9.80 8.75
CA VAL A 281 15.42 -9.95 7.57
C VAL A 281 14.54 -10.28 6.35
N GLU A 282 14.76 -9.59 5.23
CA GLU A 282 14.19 -9.96 3.92
C GLU A 282 14.71 -11.34 3.53
N LEU A 283 13.84 -12.35 3.59
CA LEU A 283 14.21 -13.72 3.24
C LEU A 283 14.22 -13.89 1.72
N SER A 284 15.31 -14.45 1.20
CA SER A 284 15.47 -14.76 -0.22
C SER A 284 14.50 -15.88 -0.66
N ILE A 285 14.13 -15.92 -1.95
CA ILE A 285 13.25 -16.97 -2.53
C ILE A 285 13.77 -18.39 -2.22
N ASN A 286 15.09 -18.54 -2.09
CA ASN A 286 15.76 -19.80 -1.79
C ASN A 286 15.55 -20.28 -0.34
N GLU A 287 14.97 -19.49 0.54
CA GLU A 287 14.72 -19.86 1.95
C GLU A 287 13.36 -20.53 2.17
N TYR A 288 12.48 -20.53 1.16
CA TYR A 288 11.18 -21.19 1.23
C TYR A 288 11.21 -22.59 0.59
N LYS A 289 10.54 -23.55 1.23
CA LYS A 289 10.27 -24.87 0.65
C LYS A 289 8.93 -25.38 1.16
N CYS A 290 7.85 -24.88 0.56
CA CYS A 290 6.49 -25.14 1.02
C CYS A 290 5.75 -26.13 0.11
N PRO A 291 5.02 -27.13 0.65
CA PRO A 291 4.23 -28.10 -0.14
C PRO A 291 3.14 -27.50 -1.03
N CYS A 292 2.80 -26.22 -0.85
CA CYS A 292 1.87 -25.52 -1.74
C CYS A 292 2.51 -25.03 -3.06
N ASP A 293 3.81 -25.25 -3.26
CA ASP A 293 4.66 -24.71 -4.35
C ASP A 293 4.77 -23.18 -4.41
N ARG A 294 4.09 -22.45 -3.52
CA ARG A 294 4.31 -21.01 -3.37
C ARG A 294 5.53 -20.81 -2.48
N ASN A 295 6.72 -20.80 -3.08
CA ASN A 295 7.99 -20.54 -2.38
C ASN A 295 8.19 -19.04 -2.13
N SER A 296 7.17 -18.39 -1.59
CA SER A 296 7.12 -16.96 -1.36
C SER A 296 6.28 -16.63 -0.13
N ARG A 297 6.39 -15.39 0.33
CA ARG A 297 5.56 -14.86 1.41
C ARG A 297 4.09 -14.77 0.97
N ILE A 298 3.17 -15.32 1.77
CA ILE A 298 1.73 -15.10 1.69
C ILE A 298 1.32 -14.17 2.85
N GLU A 299 0.91 -12.95 2.54
CA GLU A 299 0.73 -11.88 3.53
C GLU A 299 -0.18 -12.22 4.71
N TYR A 300 -1.18 -13.08 4.49
CA TYR A 300 -2.19 -13.41 5.49
C TYR A 300 -1.86 -14.64 6.35
N THR A 301 -0.68 -15.25 6.23
CA THR A 301 -0.29 -16.38 7.07
C THR A 301 1.15 -16.24 7.55
N ASP A 302 1.39 -16.67 8.79
CA ASP A 302 2.73 -16.77 9.37
C ASP A 302 3.55 -17.89 8.71
N TYR A 303 4.77 -18.08 9.20
CA TYR A 303 5.73 -19.06 8.71
C TYR A 303 6.33 -19.83 9.86
N VAL A 304 6.79 -21.04 9.54
CA VAL A 304 7.53 -21.88 10.47
C VAL A 304 8.80 -22.38 9.78
N LYS A 305 9.92 -22.37 10.52
CA LYS A 305 11.23 -22.81 10.02
C LYS A 305 11.47 -24.26 10.43
N CYS A 306 11.81 -25.12 9.45
CA CYS A 306 12.19 -26.50 9.72
C CYS A 306 13.51 -26.59 10.48
N SER A 307 13.57 -27.33 11.59
CA SER A 307 14.79 -27.55 12.36
C SER A 307 15.82 -28.42 11.63
N SER A 308 15.41 -29.19 10.61
CA SER A 308 16.30 -30.06 9.82
C SER A 308 16.87 -29.34 8.59
N CYS A 309 16.03 -28.85 7.68
CA CYS A 309 16.50 -28.21 6.44
C CYS A 309 16.61 -26.68 6.50
N PHE A 310 16.22 -26.07 7.63
CA PHE A 310 16.21 -24.61 7.84
C PHE A 310 15.37 -23.79 6.83
N LYS A 311 14.54 -24.46 6.02
CA LYS A 311 13.62 -23.79 5.09
C LYS A 311 12.31 -23.42 5.79
N TYR A 312 11.67 -22.37 5.29
CA TYR A 312 10.39 -21.87 5.74
C TYR A 312 9.21 -22.54 5.01
N GLN A 313 8.16 -22.83 5.77
CA GLN A 313 6.85 -23.23 5.26
C GLN A 313 5.78 -22.26 5.77
N HIS A 314 4.72 -22.05 4.99
CA HIS A 314 3.55 -21.34 5.51
C HIS A 314 2.98 -22.12 6.67
N LEU A 315 2.66 -21.41 7.75
CA LEU A 315 2.16 -22.00 8.97
C LEU A 315 0.88 -22.81 8.72
N VAL A 316 -0.02 -22.28 7.89
CA VAL A 316 -1.26 -22.97 7.49
C VAL A 316 -0.98 -24.21 6.63
N CYS A 317 0.06 -24.17 5.80
CA CYS A 317 0.47 -25.34 5.02
C CYS A 317 1.06 -26.44 5.92
N ALA A 318 1.65 -26.06 7.06
CA ALA A 318 2.12 -26.97 8.10
C ALA A 318 0.99 -27.51 9.03
N GLY A 319 -0.27 -27.15 8.75
CA GLY A 319 -1.43 -27.60 9.53
C GLY A 319 -1.71 -26.76 10.78
N CYS A 320 -1.08 -25.60 10.94
CA CYS A 320 -1.24 -24.72 12.10
C CYS A 320 -1.92 -23.40 11.74
N MET A 321 -2.71 -22.87 12.68
CA MET A 321 -3.33 -21.54 12.51
C MET A 321 -2.61 -20.44 13.30
N LYS A 322 -1.80 -20.80 14.31
CA LYS A 322 -1.06 -19.86 15.17
C LYS A 322 0.37 -20.34 15.39
N ALA A 323 1.34 -19.42 15.31
CA ALA A 323 2.75 -19.76 15.48
C ALA A 323 3.05 -20.36 16.86
N SER A 324 2.31 -19.93 17.89
CA SER A 324 2.39 -20.49 19.25
C SER A 324 1.98 -21.96 19.37
N SER A 325 1.36 -22.53 18.34
CA SER A 325 0.96 -23.94 18.31
C SER A 325 2.05 -24.88 17.78
N VAL A 326 3.20 -24.34 17.37
CA VAL A 326 4.32 -25.09 16.81
C VAL A 326 5.41 -25.24 17.86
N SER A 327 5.94 -26.46 18.01
CA SER A 327 7.15 -26.68 18.83
C SER A 327 8.37 -25.98 18.21
N THR A 328 9.36 -25.67 19.05
CA THR A 328 10.67 -25.15 18.61
C THR A 328 11.45 -26.15 17.74
N SER A 329 11.07 -27.43 17.78
CA SER A 329 11.63 -28.55 17.02
C SER A 329 10.77 -28.95 15.80
N TYR A 330 10.24 -27.98 15.06
CA TYR A 330 9.37 -28.26 13.92
C TYR A 330 10.12 -28.98 12.78
N ILE A 331 9.59 -30.14 12.34
CA ILE A 331 10.07 -30.88 11.17
C ILE A 331 9.05 -30.79 10.04
N CYS A 332 9.49 -30.35 8.86
CA CYS A 332 8.63 -30.22 7.69
C CYS A 332 8.34 -31.57 7.00
N CYS A 333 7.34 -31.60 6.13
CA CYS A 333 6.94 -32.82 5.41
C CYS A 333 8.04 -33.40 4.50
N TYR A 334 8.98 -32.57 4.01
CA TYR A 334 10.10 -33.03 3.17
C TYR A 334 11.25 -33.64 3.97
N CYS A 335 11.36 -33.34 5.26
CA CYS A 335 12.41 -33.84 6.14
C CYS A 335 11.94 -35.04 6.96
N HIS A 336 10.77 -35.59 6.65
CA HIS A 336 10.26 -36.77 7.33
C HIS A 336 11.14 -37.99 7.04
N THR A 337 11.60 -38.64 8.11
CA THR A 337 12.28 -39.94 8.08
C THR A 337 11.77 -40.80 9.24
N ASP A 338 12.26 -42.04 9.35
CA ASP A 338 11.94 -42.93 10.47
C ASP A 338 12.39 -42.33 11.82
N ASP A 339 13.49 -41.58 11.83
CA ASP A 339 14.04 -40.92 13.03
C ASP A 339 13.50 -39.49 13.25
N MET A 340 12.96 -38.85 12.20
CA MET A 340 12.46 -37.47 12.23
C MET A 340 11.01 -37.39 11.78
N VAL A 341 10.11 -37.20 12.74
CA VAL A 341 8.67 -37.20 12.48
C VAL A 341 8.20 -35.80 12.07
N SER A 342 7.67 -35.65 10.86
CA SER A 342 7.10 -34.35 10.45
C SER A 342 5.91 -33.96 11.31
N PHE A 343 5.81 -32.67 11.63
CA PHE A 343 4.76 -32.14 12.48
C PHE A 343 3.35 -32.37 11.90
N ASP A 344 3.22 -32.21 10.58
CA ASP A 344 1.94 -32.34 9.89
C ASP A 344 1.57 -33.81 9.68
N LYS A 345 0.76 -34.34 10.60
CA LYS A 345 0.34 -35.74 10.55
C LYS A 345 -0.50 -36.06 9.31
N MET A 346 -1.35 -35.12 8.89
CA MET A 346 -2.29 -35.31 7.79
C MET A 346 -1.54 -35.34 6.45
N LEU A 347 -0.58 -34.45 6.19
CA LEU A 347 0.16 -34.47 4.92
C LEU A 347 0.90 -35.80 4.68
N ARG A 348 1.33 -36.49 5.74
CA ARG A 348 1.96 -37.82 5.63
C ARG A 348 1.04 -38.91 5.10
N GLU A 349 -0.27 -38.75 5.30
CA GLU A 349 -1.27 -39.71 4.82
C GLU A 349 -1.52 -39.57 3.30
N TYR A 350 -1.01 -38.49 2.68
CA TYR A 350 -1.13 -38.24 1.26
C TYR A 350 0.20 -38.43 0.54
N GLU A 351 0.14 -38.99 -0.68
CA GLU A 351 1.29 -39.01 -1.58
C GLU A 351 1.77 -37.58 -1.91
N PRO A 352 3.08 -37.35 -2.13
CA PRO A 352 3.64 -36.02 -2.40
C PRO A 352 2.96 -35.23 -3.53
N LYS A 353 2.49 -35.92 -4.58
CA LYS A 353 1.75 -35.31 -5.69
C LYS A 353 0.45 -34.62 -5.27
N ASN A 354 -0.11 -34.99 -4.12
CA ASN A 354 -1.37 -34.45 -3.60
C ASN A 354 -1.17 -33.36 -2.54
N TRP A 355 0.06 -33.15 -2.05
CA TRP A 355 0.34 -32.17 -0.98
C TRP A 355 -0.10 -30.77 -1.34
N LYS A 356 0.19 -30.36 -2.58
CA LYS A 356 -0.20 -29.05 -3.12
C LYS A 356 -1.69 -28.78 -2.95
N MET A 357 -2.51 -29.78 -3.26
CA MET A 357 -3.97 -29.66 -3.17
C MET A 357 -4.44 -29.54 -1.72
N VAL A 358 -3.87 -30.33 -0.81
CA VAL A 358 -4.20 -30.28 0.63
C VAL A 358 -3.83 -28.91 1.20
N CYS A 359 -2.61 -28.43 0.92
CA CYS A 359 -2.14 -27.13 1.39
C CYS A 359 -2.95 -25.98 0.80
N PHE A 360 -3.35 -26.10 -0.47
CA PHE A 360 -4.24 -25.14 -1.10
C PHE A 360 -5.58 -25.05 -0.38
N VAL A 361 -6.25 -26.19 -0.15
CA VAL A 361 -7.55 -26.21 0.54
C VAL A 361 -7.42 -25.60 1.93
N ARG A 362 -6.32 -25.85 2.64
CA ARG A 362 -6.06 -25.21 3.94
C ARG A 362 -5.88 -23.71 3.83
N LEU A 363 -5.07 -23.21 2.89
CA LEU A 363 -4.90 -21.78 2.65
C LEU A 363 -6.24 -21.11 2.31
N PHE A 364 -7.03 -21.76 1.46
CA PHE A 364 -8.34 -21.29 1.06
C PHE A 364 -9.29 -21.23 2.24
N LEU A 365 -9.45 -22.33 2.98
CA LEU A 365 -10.33 -22.41 4.14
C LEU A 365 -9.89 -21.46 5.24
N TYR A 366 -8.58 -21.33 5.46
CA TYR A 366 -8.03 -20.38 6.41
C TYR A 366 -8.36 -18.94 6.00
N HIS A 367 -8.18 -18.59 4.72
CA HIS A 367 -8.52 -17.26 4.23
C HIS A 367 -10.02 -16.99 4.38
N CYS A 368 -10.90 -17.91 3.98
CA CYS A 368 -12.34 -17.78 4.18
C CYS A 368 -12.71 -17.71 5.67
N TYR A 369 -12.06 -18.49 6.53
CA TYR A 369 -12.32 -18.50 7.97
C TYR A 369 -11.91 -17.17 8.62
N THR A 370 -10.73 -16.65 8.26
CA THR A 370 -10.13 -15.45 8.83
C THR A 370 -10.77 -14.17 8.29
N PHE A 371 -10.96 -14.08 6.97
CA PHE A 371 -11.40 -12.85 6.31
C PHE A 371 -12.87 -12.84 5.89
N LYS A 372 -13.57 -13.98 5.99
CA LYS A 372 -14.97 -14.15 5.56
C LYS A 372 -15.22 -13.79 4.09
N VAL A 373 -14.19 -13.87 3.25
CA VAL A 373 -14.24 -13.63 1.80
C VAL A 373 -13.63 -14.79 1.02
N TRP A 374 -13.98 -14.89 -0.27
CA TRP A 374 -13.38 -15.84 -1.20
C TRP A 374 -12.02 -15.31 -1.67
N PRO A 375 -10.90 -16.04 -1.47
CA PRO A 375 -9.62 -15.68 -2.06
C PRO A 375 -9.63 -16.02 -3.56
N LEU A 376 -10.17 -15.11 -4.37
CA LEU A 376 -10.29 -15.28 -5.83
C LEU A 376 -8.90 -15.46 -6.47
N ASP A 377 -7.89 -14.76 -5.97
CA ASP A 377 -6.48 -14.90 -6.33
C ASP A 377 -5.99 -16.35 -6.15
N LEU A 378 -6.38 -16.99 -5.05
CA LEU A 378 -6.03 -18.37 -4.76
C LEU A 378 -6.79 -19.30 -5.72
N LEU A 379 -8.10 -19.12 -5.91
CA LEU A 379 -8.88 -19.92 -6.86
C LEU A 379 -8.38 -19.85 -8.30
N GLN A 380 -7.98 -18.66 -8.75
CA GLN A 380 -7.53 -18.42 -10.11
C GLN A 380 -6.23 -19.19 -10.43
N THR A 381 -5.41 -19.46 -9.42
CA THR A 381 -4.20 -20.30 -9.60
C THR A 381 -4.47 -21.81 -9.73
N LEU A 382 -5.72 -22.26 -9.52
CA LEU A 382 -6.09 -23.65 -9.74
C LEU A 382 -6.47 -23.91 -11.20
N GLU A 383 -6.10 -25.11 -11.66
CA GLU A 383 -6.70 -25.71 -12.84
C GLU A 383 -8.23 -25.75 -12.72
N THR A 384 -8.91 -25.47 -13.81
CA THR A 384 -10.37 -25.33 -13.88
C THR A 384 -11.11 -26.54 -13.28
N ARG A 385 -10.62 -27.76 -13.51
CA ARG A 385 -11.21 -28.99 -12.97
C ARG A 385 -11.15 -29.02 -11.43
N ILE A 386 -10.01 -28.63 -10.87
CA ILE A 386 -9.77 -28.60 -9.43
C ILE A 386 -10.59 -27.47 -8.79
N ARG A 387 -10.61 -26.28 -9.41
CA ARG A 387 -11.42 -25.14 -8.97
C ARG A 387 -12.90 -25.52 -8.84
N LYS A 388 -13.47 -26.16 -9.87
CA LYS A 388 -14.87 -26.64 -9.86
C LYS A 388 -15.12 -27.66 -8.75
N ALA A 389 -14.18 -28.59 -8.51
CA ALA A 389 -14.30 -29.57 -7.45
C ALA A 389 -14.28 -28.94 -6.04
N VAL A 390 -13.38 -27.97 -5.81
CA VAL A 390 -13.28 -27.23 -4.53
C VAL A 390 -14.55 -26.43 -4.26
N VAL A 391 -15.02 -25.66 -5.25
CA VAL A 391 -16.25 -24.87 -5.15
C VAL A 391 -17.45 -25.78 -4.84
N LYS A 392 -17.57 -26.92 -5.53
CA LYS A 392 -18.64 -27.91 -5.28
C LYS A 392 -18.55 -28.46 -3.85
N TRP A 393 -17.36 -28.88 -3.40
CA TRP A 393 -17.15 -29.45 -2.07
C TRP A 393 -17.52 -28.46 -0.95
N ILE A 394 -17.12 -27.19 -1.07
CA ILE A 394 -17.44 -26.13 -0.12
C ILE A 394 -18.96 -25.92 -0.02
N LYS A 395 -19.65 -25.86 -1.16
CA LYS A 395 -21.12 -25.73 -1.21
C LYS A 395 -21.80 -26.91 -0.51
N THR A 396 -21.37 -28.14 -0.81
CA THR A 396 -21.94 -29.34 -0.19
C THR A 396 -21.76 -29.37 1.33
N LYS A 397 -20.66 -28.81 1.85
CA LYS A 397 -20.40 -28.74 3.29
C LYS A 397 -21.09 -27.57 4.00
N GLY A 398 -21.85 -26.73 3.29
CA GLY A 398 -22.56 -25.58 3.88
C GLY A 398 -21.63 -24.57 4.54
N LEU A 399 -20.34 -24.55 4.14
CA LEU A 399 -19.33 -23.74 4.83
C LEU A 399 -19.48 -22.24 4.52
N LEU A 400 -20.21 -21.86 3.46
CA LEU A 400 -20.45 -20.47 3.05
C LEU A 400 -21.81 -20.33 2.31
N ASN A 401 -22.60 -19.31 2.65
CA ASN A 401 -23.81 -18.89 1.92
C ASN A 401 -23.46 -17.70 1.00
N PHE A 402 -23.26 -17.90 -0.30
CA PHE A 402 -23.11 -16.82 -1.27
C PHE A 402 -23.53 -17.24 -2.69
N ASP A 403 -24.04 -16.28 -3.47
CA ASP A 403 -24.56 -16.51 -4.83
C ASP A 403 -23.42 -16.78 -5.82
N SER A 404 -23.46 -17.96 -6.44
CA SER A 404 -22.31 -18.55 -7.14
C SER A 404 -22.24 -18.25 -8.63
N LYS A 405 -23.07 -17.33 -9.13
CA LYS A 405 -23.19 -17.04 -10.56
C LYS A 405 -21.91 -16.49 -11.19
N ASN A 406 -20.98 -15.96 -10.39
CA ASN A 406 -19.73 -15.34 -10.87
C ASN A 406 -18.47 -16.19 -10.63
N LEU A 407 -18.59 -17.45 -10.18
CA LEU A 407 -17.45 -18.29 -9.75
C LEU A 407 -17.12 -19.48 -10.67
N LEU A 408 -17.92 -19.71 -11.73
CA LEU A 408 -17.83 -20.90 -12.59
C LEU A 408 -17.38 -20.62 -14.01
#